data_AF-A0A7C4GC15-F1
#
_entry.id   AF-A0A7C4GC15-F1
#
_cell.length_a   1.000
_cell.length_b   1.000
_cell.length_c   1.000
_cell.angle_alpha   90.00
_cell.angle_beta   90.00
_cell.angle_gamma   90.00
#
_symmetry.space_group_name_H-M   'P 1'
#
loop_
_entity.id
_entity.type
_entity.pdbx_description
1 polymer ?
#
loop_
_entity_poly.entity_id
_entity_poly.type
_entity_poly.pdbx_seq_one_letter_code
_entity_poly.pdbx_strand_id
1 'polypeptide(L)' 'MFDVYVLRIGHRPTRDKRITTHVGLVARAFGAKGIILDCNDKAVFSSLSSVCKR' A
#
# COMPACT_ATOMS: atom_id res chain seq x y z
N MET A 1 -20.19 -10.44 4.54
CA MET A 1 -19.05 -10.18 3.65
C MET A 1 -17.87 -9.80 4.54
N PHE A 2 -16.68 -10.34 4.29
CA PHE A 2 -15.51 -10.12 5.15
C PHE A 2 -14.67 -8.96 4.63
N ASP A 3 -14.16 -8.15 5.54
CA ASP A 3 -13.16 -7.13 5.21
C ASP A 3 -11.78 -7.79 5.07
N VAL A 4 -11.10 -7.54 3.94
CA VAL A 4 -9.74 -8.04 3.69
C VAL A 4 -8.74 -6.89 3.80
N TYR A 5 -7.66 -7.12 4.54
CA TYR A 5 -6.55 -6.18 4.70
C TYR A 5 -5.23 -6.86 4.31
N VAL A 6 -4.33 -6.11 3.69
CA VAL A 6 -3.00 -6.60 3.30
C VAL A 6 -1.95 -6.03 4.25
N LEU A 7 -1.14 -6.88 4.89
CA LEU A 7 0.02 -6.46 5.67
C LEU A 7 1.30 -6.64 4.83
N ARG A 8 2.03 -5.55 4.57
CA ARG A 8 3.31 -5.57 3.87
C ARG A 8 4.45 -5.42 4.89
N ILE A 9 5.20 -6.50 5.08
CA ILE A 9 6.32 -6.60 6.02
C ILE A 9 7.65 -6.48 5.27
N GLY A 10 8.68 -5.91 5.91
CA GLY A 10 10.06 -5.85 5.43
C GLY A 10 10.30 -4.72 4.43
N HIS A 11 9.53 -3.63 4.49
CA HIS A 11 9.70 -2.52 3.55
C HIS A 11 10.96 -1.76 3.87
N ARG A 12 11.83 -1.58 2.86
CA ARG A 12 13.04 -0.77 2.98
C ARG A 12 12.76 0.61 2.38
N PRO A 13 12.59 1.69 3.17
CA PRO A 13 12.21 3.01 2.66
C PRO A 13 13.14 3.58 1.58
N THR A 14 14.43 3.22 1.62
CA THR A 14 15.42 3.68 0.63
C THR A 14 15.31 2.97 -0.72
N ARG A 15 14.66 1.81 -0.81
CA ARG A 15 14.69 0.92 -1.99
C ARG A 15 13.33 0.51 -2.50
N ASP A 16 12.40 0.16 -1.62
CA ASP A 16 11.23 -0.63 -1.99
C ASP A 16 10.00 0.22 -2.33
N LYS A 17 10.12 1.56 -2.38
CA LYS A 17 9.02 2.52 -2.65
C LYS A 17 8.13 2.07 -3.79
N ARG A 18 8.71 1.80 -4.97
CA ARG A 18 7.96 1.43 -6.17
C ARG A 18 7.19 0.13 -5.99
N ILE A 19 7.87 -0.92 -5.49
CA ILE A 19 7.25 -2.24 -5.31
C ILE A 19 6.11 -2.15 -4.28
N THR A 20 6.33 -1.48 -3.16
CA THR A 20 5.31 -1.35 -2.12
C THR A 20 4.11 -0.52 -2.56
N THR A 21 4.31 0.52 -3.38
CA THR A 21 3.20 1.22 -4.05
C THR A 21 2.42 0.26 -4.96
N HIS A 22 3.09 -0.56 -5.78
CA HIS A 22 2.38 -1.55 -6.61
C HIS A 22 1.59 -2.58 -5.79
N VAL A 23 2.14 -3.06 -4.68
CA VAL A 23 1.41 -3.97 -3.77
C VAL A 23 0.11 -3.31 -3.27
N GLY A 24 0.15 -2.04 -2.87
CA GLY A 24 -1.05 -1.32 -2.44
C GLY A 24 -2.07 -1.12 -3.56
N LEU A 25 -1.62 -0.81 -4.78
CA LEU A 25 -2.51 -0.66 -5.95
C LEU A 25 -3.16 -1.97 -6.35
N VAL A 26 -2.42 -3.08 -6.32
CA VAL A 26 -2.94 -4.42 -6.58
C VAL A 26 -3.94 -4.80 -5.48
N ALA A 27 -3.60 -4.63 -4.21
CA ALA A 27 -4.52 -4.91 -3.10
C ALA A 27 -5.88 -4.19 -3.29
N ARG A 28 -5.85 -2.91 -3.67
CA ARG A 28 -7.06 -2.15 -4.00
C ARG A 28 -7.83 -2.73 -5.18
N ALA A 29 -7.15 -3.06 -6.28
CA ALA A 29 -7.78 -3.62 -7.47
C ALA A 29 -8.48 -4.97 -7.19
N PHE A 30 -7.94 -5.75 -6.25
CA PHE A 30 -8.50 -7.03 -5.80
C PHE A 30 -9.55 -6.89 -4.68
N GLY A 31 -9.96 -5.67 -4.32
CA GLY A 31 -11.04 -5.43 -3.36
C GLY A 31 -10.62 -5.43 -1.89
N ALA A 32 -9.32 -5.33 -1.59
CA ALA A 32 -8.88 -5.13 -0.21
C ALA A 32 -9.34 -3.76 0.30
N LYS A 33 -9.76 -3.71 1.58
CA LYS A 33 -10.19 -2.49 2.26
C LYS A 33 -9.04 -1.57 2.63
N GLY A 34 -7.82 -2.12 2.72
CA GLY A 34 -6.62 -1.34 2.97
C GLY A 34 -5.35 -2.16 2.95
N ILE A 35 -4.23 -1.44 2.97
CA ILE A 35 -2.88 -1.97 3.13
C ILE A 35 -2.24 -1.35 4.37
N ILE A 36 -1.55 -2.17 5.15
CA ILE A 36 -0.78 -1.78 6.34
C ILE A 36 0.69 -2.01 5.99
N LEU A 37 1.53 -0.99 6.18
CA LEU A 37 2.98 -1.11 6.09
C LEU A 37 3.55 -1.22 7.50
N ASP A 38 4.53 -2.10 7.70
CA ASP A 38 5.25 -2.27 8.96
C ASP A 38 6.22 -1.12 9.31
N CYS A 39 6.32 -0.12 8.43
CA CYS A 39 7.11 1.08 8.64
C CYS A 39 6.46 2.30 7.99
N ASN A 40 6.91 3.48 8.42
CA ASN A 40 6.37 4.74 7.95
C ASN A 40 7.13 5.23 6.69
N ASP A 41 6.50 5.16 5.52
CA ASP A 41 7.02 5.72 4.27
C ASP A 41 6.01 6.67 3.63
N LYS A 42 6.19 7.98 3.89
CA LYS A 42 5.30 9.05 3.41
C LYS A 42 5.17 9.08 1.89
N ALA A 43 6.21 8.70 1.15
CA ALA A 43 6.18 8.73 -0.31
C ALA A 43 5.24 7.66 -0.87
N VAL A 44 5.25 6.47 -0.28
CA VAL A 44 4.31 5.39 -0.63
C VAL A 44 2.88 5.79 -0.27
N PHE A 45 2.65 6.30 0.95
CA PHE A 45 1.32 6.74 1.38
C PHE A 45 0.75 7.84 0.49
N SER A 46 1.56 8.83 0.11
CA SER A 46 1.14 9.92 -0.79
C SER A 46 0.76 9.37 -2.17
N SER A 47 1.57 8.45 -2.72
CA SER A 47 1.32 7.82 -4.02
C SER A 47 0.02 7.00 -4.05
N LEU A 48 -0.26 6.25 -2.99
CA LEU A 48 -1.50 5.48 -2.88
C LEU A 48 -2.72 6.39 -2.68
N SER A 49 -2.57 7.43 -1.85
CA SER A 49 -3.64 8.37 -1.54
C SER A 49 -4.06 9.21 -2.76
N SER A 50 -3.13 9.58 -3.63
CA SER A 50 -3.45 10.34 -4.84
C SER A 50 -4.31 9.53 -5.82
N VAL A 51 -4.11 8.20 -5.87
CA VAL A 51 -4.93 7.29 -6.68
C VAL A 51 -6.32 7.06 -6.06
N CYS A 52 -6.42 7.03 -4.72
CA CYS A 52 -7.72 6.89 -4.06
C CYS A 52 -8.61 8.13 -4.13
N LYS A 53 -8.02 9.32 -4.30
CA LYS A 53 -8.75 10.61 -4.37
C LYS A 53 -9.14 11.02 -5.79
N ARG A 54 -8.77 10.23 -6.80
CA ARG A 54 -9.07 10.47 -8.20
C ARG A 54 -10.23 9.61 -8.64
#